data_AF-A0A1R3KRP5-F1
#
_entry.id   AF-A0A1R3KRP5-F1
#
_cell.length_a   1.000
_cell.length_b   1.000
_cell.length_c   1.000
_cell.angle_alpha   90.00
_cell.angle_beta   90.00
_cell.angle_gamma   90.00
#
_symmetry.space_group_name_H-M   'P 1'
#
loop_
_entity.id
_entity.type
_entity.pdbx_description
1 polymer ?
#
loop_
_entity_poly.entity_id
_entity_poly.type
_entity_poly.pdbx_seq_one_letter_code
_entity_poly.pdbx_strand_id
1 'polypeptide(L)'
;MATEGGKSFARRDKLLEIESKARVRWDEGDVFKAEAHENPPQPGEKFFGNFPFPYMNGYLHLGHAFSLSKLEFAAAYHRLRGANV
;
A
#
# COMPACT_ATOMS: atom_id res chain seq x y z
N MET A 1 4.55 36.03 26.29
CA MET A 1 4.80 35.44 24.95
C MET A 1 5.68 34.21 25.16
N ALA A 2 5.08 33.05 25.42
CA ALA A 2 5.86 31.82 25.50
C ALA A 2 6.38 31.51 24.09
N THR A 3 7.69 31.52 23.92
CA THR A 3 8.34 31.09 22.68
C THR A 3 8.09 29.59 22.52
N GLU A 4 7.19 29.21 21.62
CA GLU A 4 7.05 27.81 21.21
C GLU A 4 8.41 27.35 20.65
N GLY A 5 9.16 26.57 21.43
CA GLY A 5 10.37 25.92 20.97
C GLY A 5 10.05 25.09 19.72
N GLY A 6 10.77 25.32 18.63
CA GLY A 6 10.48 24.73 17.32
C GLY A 6 10.32 23.21 17.40
N LYS A 7 9.18 22.70 16.93
CA LYS A 7 8.91 21.26 16.86
C LYS A 7 9.94 20.60 15.94
N SER A 8 10.69 19.62 16.46
CA SER A 8 11.61 18.80 15.65
C SER A 8 10.84 17.76 14.84
N PHE A 9 11.09 17.70 13.53
CA PHE A 9 10.47 16.73 12.61
C PHE A 9 11.36 15.55 12.26
N ALA A 10 12.52 15.40 12.93
CA ALA A 10 13.54 14.41 12.59
C ALA A 10 12.99 12.97 12.48
N ARG A 11 12.03 12.57 13.34
CA ARG A 11 11.40 11.24 13.28
C ARG A 11 10.52 11.06 12.05
N ARG A 12 9.73 12.08 11.69
CA ARG A 12 8.89 12.05 10.47
C ARG A 12 9.77 11.96 9.24
N ASP A 13 10.78 12.81 9.16
CA ASP A 13 11.68 12.88 8.01
C ASP A 13 12.44 11.56 7.83
N LYS A 14 12.80 10.91 8.94
CA LYS A 14 13.38 9.56 8.91
C LYS A 14 12.43 8.51 8.32
N LEU A 15 11.15 8.54 8.68
CA LEU A 15 10.16 7.62 8.13
C LEU A 15 9.93 7.86 6.63
N LEU A 16 9.86 9.12 6.20
CA LEU A 16 9.72 9.49 4.79
C LEU A 16 10.94 9.02 3.95
N GLU A 17 12.15 9.11 4.51
CA GLU A 17 13.36 8.59 3.88
C GLU A 17 13.29 7.07 3.67
N ILE A 18 12.85 6.33 4.70
CA ILE A 18 12.70 4.86 4.63
C ILE A 18 11.62 4.49 3.61
N GLU A 19 10.48 5.16 3.63
CA GLU A 19 9.36 4.96 2.71
C GLU A 19 9.81 5.16 1.25
N SER A 20 10.56 6.24 0.98
CA SER A 20 11.10 6.52 -0.36
C SER A 20 12.02 5.40 -0.84
N LYS A 21 12.92 4.91 0.02
CA LYS A 21 13.85 3.81 -0.33
C LYS A 21 13.10 2.49 -0.54
N ALA A 22 12.05 2.23 0.24
CA ALA A 22 11.24 1.02 0.09
C ALA A 22 10.50 1.01 -1.25
N ARG A 23 9.83 2.12 -1.61
CA ARG A 23 9.14 2.26 -2.92
C ARG A 23 10.05 1.97 -4.10
N VAL A 24 11.23 2.60 -4.14
CA VAL A 24 12.20 2.38 -5.23
C VAL A 24 12.56 0.91 -5.37
N ARG A 25 12.85 0.21 -4.26
CA ARG A 25 13.18 -1.22 -4.28
C ARG A 25 12.00 -2.09 -4.73
N TRP A 26 10.78 -1.72 -4.38
CA TRP A 26 9.58 -2.44 -4.79
C TRP A 26 9.32 -2.30 -6.28
N ASP A 27 9.47 -1.08 -6.82
CA ASP A 27 9.28 -0.78 -8.23
C ASP A 27 10.37 -1.44 -9.09
N GLU A 28 11.64 -1.34 -8.69
CA GLU A 28 12.77 -1.99 -9.39
C GLU A 28 12.66 -3.52 -9.40
N GLY A 29 12.02 -4.10 -8.38
CA GLY A 29 11.85 -5.54 -8.23
C GLY A 29 10.52 -6.09 -8.77
N ASP A 30 9.66 -5.24 -9.34
CA ASP A 30 8.30 -5.60 -9.77
C ASP A 30 7.54 -6.42 -8.72
N VAL A 31 7.75 -6.14 -7.43
CA VAL A 31 7.39 -7.10 -6.37
C VAL A 31 5.88 -7.28 -6.20
N PHE A 32 5.06 -6.37 -6.73
CA PHE A 32 3.60 -6.44 -6.68
C PHE A 32 2.98 -6.86 -8.02
N LYS A 33 3.80 -7.28 -9.00
CA LYS A 33 3.31 -7.78 -10.26
C LYS A 33 2.84 -9.23 -10.09
N ALA A 34 1.52 -9.43 -10.12
CA ALA A 34 0.91 -10.75 -10.12
C ALA A 34 0.78 -11.30 -11.54
N GLU A 35 1.20 -12.55 -11.75
CA GLU A 35 1.05 -13.25 -13.02
C GLU A 35 -0.05 -14.31 -12.91
N ALA A 36 -0.80 -14.51 -14.00
CA ALA A 36 -1.78 -15.58 -14.06
C ALA A 36 -1.09 -16.94 -14.27
N HIS A 37 -1.58 -17.98 -13.61
CA HIS A 37 -1.13 -19.35 -13.84
C HIS A 37 -1.99 -20.01 -14.93
N GLU A 38 -1.43 -21.01 -15.62
CA GLU A 38 -2.14 -21.76 -16.67
C GLU A 38 -3.37 -22.50 -16.14
N ASN A 39 -3.30 -22.97 -14.90
CA ASN A 39 -4.37 -23.69 -14.23
C ASN A 39 -5.18 -22.78 -13.31
N PRO A 40 -6.49 -23.06 -13.11
CA PRO A 40 -7.27 -22.39 -12.08
C PRO A 40 -6.64 -22.55 -10.69
N PRO A 41 -6.63 -21.50 -9.85
CA PRO A 41 -6.04 -21.56 -8.52
C PRO A 41 -6.86 -22.48 -7.60
N GLN A 42 -6.18 -23.25 -6.77
CA GLN A 42 -6.80 -23.99 -5.68
C GLN A 42 -7.30 -23.02 -4.58
N PRO A 43 -8.21 -23.46 -3.71
CA PRO A 43 -8.65 -22.66 -2.58
C PRO A 43 -7.47 -22.15 -1.73
N GLY A 44 -7.33 -20.82 -1.65
CA GLY A 44 -6.26 -20.15 -0.89
C GLY A 44 -5.01 -19.78 -1.70
N GLU A 45 -4.88 -20.24 -2.96
CA GLU A 45 -3.75 -19.89 -3.82
C GLU A 45 -3.89 -18.51 -4.48
N LYS A 46 -5.10 -17.94 -4.50
CA LYS A 46 -5.37 -16.61 -5.06
C LYS A 46 -6.21 -15.77 -4.12
N PHE A 47 -5.86 -14.50 -4.00
CA PHE A 47 -6.73 -13.47 -3.45
C PHE A 47 -6.84 -12.34 -4.47
N PHE A 48 -8.06 -11.92 -4.79
CA PHE A 48 -8.28 -10.80 -5.69
C PHE A 48 -9.35 -9.91 -5.09
N GLY A 49 -8.99 -8.67 -4.79
CA GLY A 49 -9.93 -7.69 -4.29
C GLY A 49 -9.93 -6.44 -5.16
N ASN A 50 -11.07 -5.76 -5.15
CA ASN A 50 -11.30 -4.59 -6.00
C ASN A 50 -11.66 -3.38 -5.13
N PHE A 51 -11.09 -2.23 -5.48
CA PHE A 51 -11.45 -0.94 -4.93
C PHE A 51 -12.14 -0.12 -6.03
N PRO A 52 -13.39 0.37 -5.82
CA PRO A 52 -14.09 1.16 -6.83
C PRO A 52 -13.25 2.36 -7.26
N PHE A 53 -13.04 2.50 -8.57
CA PHE A 53 -12.23 3.60 -9.10
C PHE A 53 -12.82 4.95 -8.70
N PRO A 54 -12.03 5.84 -8.08
CA PRO A 54 -12.52 7.14 -7.65
C PRO A 54 -12.72 8.06 -8.86
N TYR A 55 -13.62 9.03 -8.73
CA TYR A 55 -13.75 10.09 -9.73
C TYR A 55 -12.48 10.95 -9.77
N MET A 56 -12.02 11.27 -10.97
CA MET A 56 -10.78 12.02 -11.21
C MET A 56 -10.97 13.55 -11.17
N ASN A 57 -12.07 14.04 -10.59
CA ASN A 57 -12.43 15.46 -10.54
C ASN A 57 -11.88 16.20 -9.30
N GLY A 58 -10.90 15.60 -8.61
CA GLY A 58 -10.27 16.19 -7.42
C GLY A 58 -9.14 15.33 -6.85
N TYR A 59 -8.60 15.75 -5.72
CA TYR A 59 -7.57 15.00 -4.99
C TYR A 59 -8.18 13.88 -4.13
N LEU A 60 -7.43 12.80 -3.96
CA LEU A 60 -7.79 11.74 -3.02
C LEU A 60 -7.77 12.28 -1.59
N HIS A 61 -8.93 12.36 -0.96
CA HIS A 61 -9.06 12.68 0.46
C HIS A 61 -8.92 11.44 1.37
N LEU A 62 -8.86 11.66 2.68
CA LEU A 62 -8.67 10.62 3.70
C LEU A 62 -9.73 9.49 3.67
N GLY A 63 -10.92 9.77 3.16
CA GLY A 63 -11.98 8.77 2.97
C GLY A 63 -11.61 7.71 1.94
N HIS A 64 -10.94 8.09 0.85
CA HIS A 64 -10.40 7.13 -0.11
C HIS A 64 -9.33 6.25 0.55
N ALA A 65 -8.40 6.87 1.28
CA ALA A 65 -7.36 6.12 2.00
C ALA A 65 -7.96 5.16 3.03
N PHE A 66 -8.98 5.59 3.78
CA PHE A 66 -9.70 4.73 4.73
C PHE A 66 -10.35 3.53 4.05
N SER A 67 -11.09 3.74 2.96
CA SER A 67 -11.76 2.64 2.24
C SER A 67 -10.76 1.71 1.55
N LEU A 68 -9.74 2.26 0.88
CA LEU A 68 -8.66 1.50 0.23
C LEU A 68 -7.86 0.65 1.23
N SER A 69 -7.62 1.17 2.44
CA SER A 69 -6.84 0.47 3.48
C SER A 69 -7.35 -0.94 3.79
N LYS A 70 -8.67 -1.16 3.67
CA LYS A 70 -9.28 -2.47 3.94
C LYS A 70 -8.80 -3.53 2.94
N LEU A 71 -8.73 -3.15 1.67
CA LEU A 71 -8.21 -4.00 0.62
C LEU A 71 -6.70 -4.17 0.75
N GLU A 72 -5.96 -3.07 0.95
CA GLU A 72 -4.50 -3.09 1.08
C GLU A 72 -4.04 -4.04 2.20
N PHE A 73 -4.67 -3.97 3.38
CA PHE A 73 -4.30 -4.84 4.50
C PHE A 73 -4.69 -6.30 4.25
N ALA A 74 -5.81 -6.56 3.58
CA ALA A 74 -6.20 -7.91 3.20
C ALA A 74 -5.21 -8.49 2.17
N ALA A 75 -4.84 -7.71 1.16
CA ALA A 75 -3.85 -8.08 0.15
C ALA A 75 -2.50 -8.45 0.77
N ALA A 76 -1.97 -7.61 1.65
CA ALA A 76 -0.72 -7.88 2.37
C ALA A 76 -0.80 -9.16 3.22
N TYR A 77 -1.90 -9.36 3.95
CA TYR A 77 -2.12 -10.58 4.73
C TYR A 77 -2.15 -11.84 3.86
N HIS A 78 -2.92 -11.82 2.77
CA HIS A 78 -3.03 -12.96 1.86
C HIS A 78 -1.71 -13.28 1.15
N ARG A 79 -0.95 -12.25 0.78
CA ARG A 79 0.40 -12.41 0.22
C ARG A 79 1.35 -13.12 1.20
N LEU A 80 1.31 -12.76 2.49
CA LEU A 80 2.10 -13.44 3.54
C LEU A 80 1.63 -14.89 3.76
N ARG A 81 0.37 -15.20 3.45
CA ARG A 81 -0.18 -16.57 3.49
C ARG A 81 0.17 -17.40 2.25
N GLY A 82 0.92 -16.84 1.29
CA GLY A 82 1.34 -17.51 0.07
C GLY A 82 0.34 -17.44 -1.08
N ALA A 83 -0.73 -16.65 -0.95
CA ALA A 83 -1.63 -16.40 -2.07
C ALA A 83 -0.96 -15.50 -3.12
N ASN A 84 -1.26 -15.77 -4.38
CA ASN A 84 -1.06 -14.83 -5.48
C ASN A 84 -2.12 -13.72 -5.35
N VAL A 85 -1.66 -12.47 -5.19
CA VAL A 85 -2.49 -11.30 -4.87
C VAL A 85 -2.42 -10.27 -5.98
#